data_AF-A0A8J2RRZ1-F1
#
_entry.id   AF-A0A8J2RRZ1-F1
#
_cell.length_a   1.000
_cell.length_b   1.000
_cell.length_c   1.000
_cell.angle_alpha   90.00
_cell.angle_beta   90.00
_cell.angle_gamma   90.00
#
_symmetry.space_group_name_H-M   'P 1'
#
loop_
_entity.id
_entity.type
_entity.pdbx_description
1 polymer ?
#
loop_
_entity_poly.entity_id
_entity_poly.type
_entity_poly.pdbx_seq_one_letter_code
_entity_poly.pdbx_strand_id
1 'polypeptide(L)'
;MKGKHLTITTLTPFPVVLSVIERNSSGHITAIGGTSSDILNWLTVRNGFSYHFETFKGSENARGHDICLVNKKCDIVLGAFGMTTRRHATAEFSSGVLYSTIAFMIPMPEPMNNVAAVVKPFQLWVWIGIICVIPCVLLAFCCSQRCLKSLKIQKHRKVEANRHPTSGKILTSTKQPSFGFSTFLFYVFEVLLSQGSYFPDKRLAVRIVAAVWCLTACVLVNSYNSVLISYVTSPNAEPLIRSIKDLGNSSIHIVVDANEGIDIVLMNAPEGTGVLKQMGDKLRSYPKSRCLKQQECVDLVKLGNHAYVVNTFSALDGMKTDYKTTGKCDLALAKVQESAPPTAWVLPKHSPYLETINRGITEITDYGLLEFWTLQYQSDVRKCLDKAENLIQVKPSSDGPPRLSLRNLTGAFVILLFGYMEINLKINTFAAIHTYYASSKESRLVAMFQLEMTEKKTGQVNIQDIQPDKQLLHYIYRLFIPLTETTAL
;
A
#
# COMPACT_ATOMS: atom_id res chain seq x y z
N MET A 1 12.78 -10.51 56.32
CA MET A 1 14.03 -10.39 55.52
C MET A 1 15.11 -9.53 56.20
N LYS A 2 14.77 -8.65 57.16
CA LYS A 2 15.75 -7.79 57.85
C LYS A 2 16.93 -8.58 58.46
N GLY A 3 18.15 -8.13 58.20
CA GLY A 3 19.39 -8.72 58.70
C GLY A 3 19.83 -10.02 58.01
N LYS A 4 19.12 -10.49 56.97
CA LYS A 4 19.53 -11.66 56.18
C LYS A 4 20.50 -11.26 55.07
N HIS A 5 21.39 -12.19 54.73
CA HIS A 5 22.28 -12.09 53.57
C HIS A 5 21.83 -13.11 52.52
N LEU A 6 21.43 -12.65 51.33
CA LEU A 6 20.84 -13.49 50.29
C LEU A 6 21.83 -13.80 49.18
N THR A 7 21.77 -15.03 48.67
CA THR A 7 22.52 -15.45 47.49
C THR A 7 21.66 -15.24 46.25
N ILE A 8 22.12 -14.35 45.38
CA ILE A 8 21.40 -14.00 44.16
C ILE A 8 22.19 -14.50 42.95
N THR A 9 21.49 -15.07 41.97
CA THR A 9 22.08 -15.40 40.67
C THR A 9 21.35 -14.68 39.55
N THR A 10 22.03 -14.43 38.45
CA THR A 10 21.47 -13.69 37.31
C THR A 10 21.73 -14.45 36.02
N LEU A 11 20.90 -14.15 35.02
CA LEU A 11 20.94 -14.75 33.69
C LEU A 11 21.80 -13.97 32.71
N THR A 12 21.77 -14.43 31.45
CA THR A 12 22.16 -13.64 30.28
C THR A 12 21.43 -12.29 30.27
N PRO A 13 22.07 -11.23 29.74
CA PRO A 13 21.46 -9.91 29.62
C PRO A 13 20.10 -9.99 28.92
N PHE A 14 19.15 -9.20 29.38
CA PHE A 14 17.86 -8.99 28.72
C PHE A 14 17.62 -7.48 28.64
N PRO A 15 17.27 -6.92 27.47
CA PRO A 15 17.08 -5.48 27.31
C PRO A 15 16.17 -4.91 28.39
N VAL A 16 16.52 -3.74 28.93
CA VAL A 16 15.82 -3.07 30.04
C VAL A 16 15.97 -3.76 31.40
N VAL A 17 15.75 -5.08 31.51
CA VAL A 17 15.68 -5.81 32.79
C VAL A 17 17.05 -6.05 33.41
N LEU A 18 18.00 -6.50 32.58
CA LEU A 18 19.41 -6.72 32.92
C LEU A 18 20.25 -6.15 31.77
N SER A 19 20.41 -4.83 31.75
CA SER A 19 21.04 -4.09 30.65
C SER A 19 22.57 -4.11 30.69
N VAL A 20 23.16 -4.22 31.88
CA VAL A 20 24.61 -4.25 32.09
C VAL A 20 24.95 -5.35 33.09
N ILE A 21 25.97 -6.14 32.80
CA ILE A 21 26.56 -7.10 33.74
C ILE A 21 28.07 -6.90 33.69
N GLU A 22 28.61 -6.27 34.74
CA GLU A 22 30.06 -6.12 34.90
C GLU A 22 30.61 -7.34 35.64
N ARG A 23 31.72 -7.87 35.13
CA ARG A 23 32.41 -9.01 35.73
C ARG A 23 33.84 -8.63 36.03
N ASN A 24 34.36 -9.09 37.16
CA ASN A 24 35.78 -8.99 37.47
C ASN A 24 36.61 -9.98 36.63
N SER A 25 37.93 -9.91 36.76
CA SER A 25 38.89 -10.81 36.08
C SER A 25 38.72 -12.30 36.44
N SER A 26 38.09 -12.62 37.57
CA SER A 26 37.75 -14.00 37.98
C SER A 26 36.36 -14.45 37.51
N GLY A 27 35.62 -13.60 36.78
CA GLY A 27 34.31 -13.92 36.23
C GLY A 27 33.12 -13.70 37.18
N HIS A 28 33.37 -13.24 38.41
CA HIS A 28 32.33 -12.86 39.37
C HIS A 28 31.67 -11.55 38.96
N ILE A 29 30.35 -11.47 39.16
CA ILE A 29 29.54 -10.30 38.84
C ILE A 29 29.78 -9.23 39.91
N THR A 30 30.28 -8.06 39.49
CA THR A 30 30.58 -6.93 40.38
C THR A 30 29.47 -5.89 40.42
N ALA A 31 28.81 -5.69 39.27
CA ALA A 31 27.69 -4.77 39.15
C ALA A 31 26.70 -5.25 38.11
N ILE A 32 25.43 -4.93 38.33
CA ILE A 32 24.36 -5.12 37.34
C ILE A 32 23.61 -3.80 37.12
N GLY A 33 23.20 -3.57 35.89
CA GLY A 33 22.34 -2.45 35.49
C GLY A 33 21.01 -2.93 34.92
N GLY A 34 20.01 -2.05 34.89
CA GLY A 34 18.67 -2.35 34.41
C GLY A 34 17.64 -2.31 35.53
N THR A 35 16.37 -2.45 35.17
CA THR A 35 15.24 -2.33 36.12
C THR A 35 15.35 -3.31 37.27
N SER A 36 15.88 -4.53 37.04
CA SER A 36 16.03 -5.49 38.13
C SER A 36 17.07 -5.06 39.17
N SER A 37 18.08 -4.29 38.78
CA SER A 37 19.07 -3.74 39.70
C SER A 37 18.43 -2.69 40.61
N ASP A 38 17.64 -1.77 40.04
CA ASP A 38 16.98 -0.71 40.79
C ASP A 38 15.90 -1.25 41.73
N ILE A 39 15.09 -2.21 41.25
CA ILE A 39 14.10 -2.92 42.09
C ILE A 39 14.81 -3.60 43.26
N LEU A 40 15.93 -4.29 43.00
CA LEU A 40 16.67 -4.97 44.05
C LEU A 40 17.23 -3.99 45.09
N ASN A 41 17.85 -2.89 44.65
CA ASN A 41 18.40 -1.86 45.52
C ASN A 41 17.30 -1.18 46.35
N TRP A 42 16.11 -0.98 45.79
CA TRP A 42 14.99 -0.45 46.56
C TRP A 42 14.50 -1.45 47.60
N LEU A 43 14.39 -2.74 47.23
CA LEU A 43 13.96 -3.80 48.14
C LEU A 43 14.95 -3.99 49.30
N THR A 44 16.25 -3.80 49.08
CA THR A 44 17.27 -3.95 50.13
C THR A 44 17.15 -2.86 51.18
N VAL A 45 16.96 -1.60 50.76
CA VAL A 45 16.70 -0.46 51.65
C VAL A 45 15.40 -0.66 52.41
N ARG A 46 14.33 -1.05 51.71
CA ARG A 46 13.01 -1.26 52.32
C ARG A 46 12.99 -2.38 53.36
N ASN A 47 13.59 -3.52 53.03
CA ASN A 47 13.46 -4.74 53.82
C ASN A 47 14.70 -5.01 54.71
N GLY A 48 15.76 -4.22 54.59
CA GLY A 48 16.97 -4.26 55.39
C GLY A 48 17.78 -5.55 55.25
N PHE A 49 17.87 -6.10 54.04
CA PHE A 49 18.70 -7.28 53.75
C PHE A 49 19.92 -6.90 52.90
N SER A 50 20.96 -7.73 52.95
CA SER A 50 22.14 -7.63 52.09
C SER A 50 22.18 -8.80 51.12
N TYR A 51 22.95 -8.69 50.05
CA TYR A 51 23.05 -9.73 49.03
C TYR A 51 24.44 -9.79 48.41
N HIS A 52 24.75 -10.91 47.76
CA HIS A 52 25.89 -11.04 46.85
C HIS A 52 25.48 -11.84 45.61
N PHE A 53 26.24 -11.68 44.53
CA PHE A 53 26.02 -12.43 43.30
C PHE A 53 26.88 -13.68 43.25
N GLU A 54 26.26 -14.81 42.96
CA GLU A 54 26.94 -16.08 42.71
C GLU A 54 26.57 -16.62 41.33
N THR A 55 27.57 -17.08 40.57
CA THR A 55 27.39 -17.70 39.26
C THR A 55 27.48 -19.21 39.40
N PHE A 56 26.42 -19.90 38.99
CA PHE A 56 26.35 -21.35 39.03
C PHE A 56 26.65 -21.93 37.65
N LYS A 57 27.54 -22.93 37.57
CA LYS A 57 27.79 -23.66 36.32
C LYS A 57 26.62 -24.59 36.01
N GLY A 58 26.18 -24.57 34.74
CA GLY A 58 25.18 -25.50 34.22
C GLY A 58 25.73 -26.91 33.99
N SER A 59 24.84 -27.83 33.64
CA SER A 59 25.14 -29.14 33.05
C SER A 59 24.66 -29.19 31.59
N GLU A 60 24.91 -30.28 30.87
CA GLU A 60 24.38 -30.46 29.50
C GLU A 60 22.86 -30.33 29.42
N ASN A 61 22.13 -30.74 30.47
CA ASN A 61 20.67 -30.82 30.47
C ASN A 61 19.97 -29.71 31.26
N ALA A 62 20.70 -28.91 32.03
CA ALA A 62 20.12 -27.90 32.91
C ALA A 62 21.01 -26.66 33.00
N ARG A 63 20.41 -25.47 32.88
CA ARG A 63 21.15 -24.21 33.02
C ARG A 63 21.55 -24.02 34.48
N GLY A 64 22.60 -23.25 34.74
CA GLY A 64 23.16 -23.07 36.09
C GLY A 64 22.16 -22.54 37.12
N HIS A 65 21.26 -21.65 36.71
CA HIS A 65 20.19 -21.13 37.58
C HIS A 65 19.11 -22.17 37.90
N ASP A 66 18.80 -23.08 36.99
CA ASP A 66 17.86 -24.18 37.25
C ASP A 66 18.42 -25.12 38.32
N ILE A 67 19.71 -25.47 38.20
CA ILE A 67 20.43 -26.28 39.19
C ILE A 67 20.46 -25.57 40.55
N CYS A 68 20.64 -24.25 40.54
CA CYS A 68 20.66 -23.44 41.73
C CYS A 68 19.32 -23.44 42.48
N LEU A 69 18.21 -23.27 41.73
CA LEU A 69 16.85 -23.29 42.27
C LEU A 69 16.48 -24.66 42.85
N VAL A 70 16.74 -25.74 42.10
CA VAL A 70 16.40 -27.11 42.50
C VAL A 70 17.17 -27.52 43.76
N ASN A 71 18.46 -27.19 43.82
CA ASN A 71 19.31 -27.50 44.98
C ASN A 71 19.19 -26.48 46.12
N LYS A 72 18.32 -25.46 45.99
CA LYS A 72 18.14 -24.37 46.96
C LYS A 72 19.46 -23.70 47.36
N LYS A 73 20.38 -23.52 46.40
CA LYS A 73 21.69 -22.86 46.60
C LYS A 73 21.65 -21.35 46.43
N CYS A 74 20.58 -20.81 45.84
CA CYS A 74 20.31 -19.38 45.75
C CYS A 74 18.90 -19.09 46.25
N ASP A 75 18.71 -17.87 46.73
CA ASP A 75 17.45 -17.38 47.23
C ASP A 75 16.61 -16.73 46.12
N ILE A 76 17.25 -16.09 45.16
CA ILE A 76 16.60 -15.32 44.07
C ILE A 76 17.39 -15.48 42.77
N VAL A 77 16.68 -15.68 41.67
CA VAL A 77 17.20 -15.61 40.30
C VAL A 77 16.62 -14.37 39.63
N LEU A 78 17.49 -13.40 39.33
CA LEU A 78 17.12 -12.18 38.60
C LEU A 78 17.11 -12.42 37.09
N GLY A 79 16.08 -11.93 36.45
CA GLY A 79 15.93 -11.96 34.98
C GLY A 79 14.49 -11.75 34.54
N ALA A 80 14.30 -11.77 33.22
CA ALA A 80 12.99 -11.66 32.61
C ALA A 80 12.43 -13.06 32.29
N PHE A 81 11.86 -13.73 33.29
CA PHE A 81 11.31 -15.08 33.08
C PHE A 81 9.82 -15.04 32.75
N GLY A 82 9.47 -15.63 31.61
CA GLY A 82 8.08 -15.93 31.29
C GLY A 82 7.48 -16.94 32.29
N MET A 83 6.34 -16.57 32.88
CA MET A 83 5.58 -17.39 33.82
C MET A 83 4.84 -18.49 33.06
N THR A 84 5.34 -19.72 33.13
CA THR A 84 4.73 -20.89 32.47
C THR A 84 4.39 -21.96 33.48
N THR A 85 3.34 -22.74 33.22
CA THR A 85 2.90 -23.83 34.11
C THR A 85 4.02 -24.83 34.41
N ARG A 86 4.83 -25.16 33.39
CA ARG A 86 5.97 -26.09 33.54
C ARG A 86 7.02 -25.57 34.52
N ARG A 87 7.37 -24.28 34.45
CA ARG A 87 8.34 -23.67 35.39
C ARG A 87 7.74 -23.44 36.78
N HIS A 88 6.44 -23.14 36.85
CA HIS A 88 5.73 -22.98 38.11
C HIS A 88 5.65 -24.29 38.91
N ALA A 89 5.79 -25.45 38.25
CA ALA A 89 5.88 -26.74 38.94
C ALA A 89 7.17 -26.87 39.79
N THR A 90 8.29 -26.30 39.34
CA THR A 90 9.62 -26.46 39.96
C THR A 90 10.12 -25.24 40.73
N ALA A 91 9.51 -24.08 40.53
CA ALA A 91 9.90 -22.82 41.15
C ALA A 91 8.68 -21.91 41.44
N GLU A 92 8.93 -20.80 42.13
CA GLU A 92 7.95 -19.73 42.36
C GLU A 92 8.35 -18.46 41.60
N PHE A 93 7.36 -17.67 41.19
CA PHE A 93 7.57 -16.44 40.46
C PHE A 93 7.16 -15.24 41.30
N SER A 94 7.94 -14.18 41.25
CA SER A 94 7.55 -12.90 41.85
C SER A 94 6.39 -12.25 41.07
N SER A 95 5.86 -11.15 41.62
CA SER A 95 5.10 -10.17 40.83
C SER A 95 5.92 -9.73 39.61
N GLY A 96 5.22 -9.32 38.54
CA GLY A 96 5.84 -8.93 37.27
C GLY A 96 6.85 -7.78 37.43
N VAL A 97 8.07 -8.00 36.97
CA VAL A 97 9.18 -7.02 36.97
C VAL A 97 9.37 -6.33 35.62
N LEU A 98 8.60 -6.74 34.60
CA LEU A 98 8.51 -6.07 33.32
C LEU A 98 7.19 -6.43 32.65
N TYR A 99 6.45 -5.41 32.24
CA TYR A 99 5.24 -5.51 31.41
C TYR A 99 5.59 -5.06 30.00
N SER A 100 5.20 -5.84 29.00
CA SER A 100 5.60 -5.60 27.61
C SER A 100 4.58 -6.16 26.62
N THR A 101 4.85 -5.93 25.35
CA THR A 101 4.06 -6.43 24.22
C THR A 101 4.93 -7.31 23.31
N ILE A 102 4.27 -8.12 22.49
CA ILE A 102 4.89 -8.83 21.37
C ILE A 102 4.80 -7.90 20.16
N ALA A 103 5.95 -7.56 19.61
CA ALA A 103 6.09 -6.76 18.41
C ALA A 103 6.42 -7.65 17.19
N PHE A 104 6.00 -7.17 16.03
CA PHE A 104 6.35 -7.75 14.74
C PHE A 104 7.30 -6.79 14.04
N MET A 105 8.57 -7.15 14.00
CA MET A 105 9.58 -6.40 13.24
C MET A 105 9.51 -6.80 11.77
N ILE A 106 9.38 -5.80 10.91
CA ILE A 106 9.22 -5.90 9.47
C ILE A 106 10.29 -5.03 8.78
N PRO A 107 10.62 -5.29 7.50
CA PRO A 107 11.41 -4.34 6.72
C PRO A 107 10.72 -2.97 6.69
N MET A 108 11.53 -1.91 6.60
CA MET A 108 11.02 -0.55 6.47
C MET A 108 10.06 -0.48 5.27
N PRO A 109 8.81 0.01 5.45
CA PRO A 109 7.87 0.12 4.35
C PRO A 109 8.41 1.03 3.25
N GLU A 110 8.30 0.57 2.01
CA GLU A 110 8.65 1.40 0.87
C GLU A 110 7.46 2.28 0.47
N PRO A 111 7.71 3.56 0.09
CA PRO A 111 6.66 4.37 -0.50
C PRO A 111 6.21 3.72 -1.81
N MET A 112 4.91 3.47 -1.97
CA MET A 112 4.42 2.87 -3.22
C MET A 112 4.73 3.79 -4.41
N ASN A 113 5.53 3.29 -5.36
CA ASN A 113 5.71 3.93 -6.66
C ASN A 113 4.41 3.77 -7.47
N ASN A 114 3.48 4.70 -7.29
CA ASN A 114 2.15 4.61 -7.87
C ASN A 114 2.14 5.07 -9.34
N VAL A 115 2.77 4.33 -10.25
CA VAL A 115 2.54 4.50 -11.71
C VAL A 115 1.04 4.31 -12.03
N ALA A 116 0.36 3.46 -11.25
CA ALA A 116 -1.09 3.27 -11.30
C ALA A 116 -1.93 4.33 -10.55
N ALA A 117 -1.32 5.40 -10.00
CA ALA A 117 -2.05 6.47 -9.29
C ALA A 117 -3.16 7.10 -10.12
N VAL A 118 -3.01 7.12 -11.45
CA VAL A 118 -3.98 7.70 -12.38
C VAL A 118 -5.24 6.83 -12.51
N VAL A 119 -5.14 5.51 -12.32
CA VAL A 119 -6.26 4.58 -12.54
C VAL A 119 -6.96 4.22 -11.21
N LYS A 120 -6.21 4.23 -10.10
CA LYS A 120 -6.71 3.89 -8.75
C LYS A 120 -7.89 4.71 -8.21
N PRO A 121 -8.13 6.00 -8.57
CA PRO A 121 -9.22 6.78 -7.97
C PRO A 121 -10.60 6.17 -8.15
N PHE A 122 -10.79 5.39 -9.22
CA PHE A 122 -12.02 4.68 -9.49
C PHE A 122 -11.80 3.16 -9.51
N GLN A 123 -12.75 2.43 -8.95
CA GLN A 123 -12.80 0.98 -9.08
C GLN A 123 -13.05 0.59 -10.53
N LEU A 124 -12.61 -0.62 -10.91
CA LEU A 124 -12.76 -1.14 -12.27
C LEU A 124 -14.20 -1.02 -12.81
N TRP A 125 -15.20 -1.27 -11.95
CA TRP A 125 -16.61 -1.18 -12.31
C TRP A 125 -17.07 0.22 -12.70
N VAL A 126 -16.51 1.26 -12.07
CA VAL A 126 -16.81 2.65 -12.41
C VAL A 126 -16.21 3.00 -13.77
N TRP A 127 -15.00 2.54 -14.06
CA TRP A 127 -14.38 2.70 -15.38
C TRP A 127 -15.21 2.05 -16.49
N ILE A 128 -15.70 0.83 -16.26
CA ILE A 128 -16.61 0.14 -17.18
C ILE A 128 -17.90 0.97 -17.35
N GLY A 129 -18.46 1.50 -16.26
CA GLY A 129 -19.63 2.39 -16.30
C GLY A 129 -19.42 3.64 -17.16
N ILE A 130 -18.24 4.29 -17.08
CA ILE A 130 -17.90 5.45 -17.91
C ILE A 130 -17.82 5.07 -19.40
N ILE A 131 -17.22 3.92 -19.73
CA ILE A 131 -17.15 3.44 -21.11
C ILE A 131 -18.56 3.13 -21.65
N CYS A 132 -19.46 2.60 -20.82
CA CYS A 132 -20.84 2.29 -21.21
C CYS A 132 -21.74 3.54 -21.32
N VAL A 133 -21.52 4.59 -20.51
CA VAL A 133 -22.40 5.77 -20.55
C VAL A 133 -22.17 6.64 -21.79
N ILE A 134 -20.94 6.69 -22.31
CA ILE A 134 -20.59 7.44 -23.53
C ILE A 134 -21.47 7.07 -24.74
N PRO A 135 -21.58 5.79 -25.17
CA PRO A 135 -22.45 5.42 -26.27
C PRO A 135 -23.93 5.66 -25.96
N CYS A 136 -24.38 5.50 -24.72
CA CYS A 136 -25.76 5.80 -24.33
C CYS A 136 -26.09 7.30 -24.53
N VAL A 137 -25.17 8.19 -24.18
CA VAL A 137 -25.32 9.64 -24.37
C VAL A 137 -25.30 10.01 -25.84
N LEU A 138 -24.41 9.40 -26.64
CA LEU A 138 -24.38 9.57 -28.09
C LEU A 138 -25.70 9.13 -28.75
N LEU A 139 -26.25 7.98 -28.31
CA LEU A 139 -27.57 7.51 -28.74
C LEU A 139 -28.69 8.48 -28.34
N ALA A 140 -28.65 9.04 -27.12
CA ALA A 140 -29.60 10.06 -26.68
C ALA A 140 -29.55 11.33 -27.54
N PHE A 141 -28.35 11.81 -27.90
CA PHE A 141 -28.19 12.91 -28.85
C PHE A 141 -28.78 12.55 -30.23
N CYS A 142 -28.48 11.36 -30.76
CA CYS A 142 -29.01 10.92 -32.04
C CYS A 142 -30.54 10.79 -32.04
N CYS A 143 -31.12 10.22 -30.98
CA CYS A 143 -32.56 10.06 -30.82
C CYS A 143 -33.27 11.43 -30.68
N SER A 144 -32.73 12.34 -29.86
CA SER A 144 -33.30 13.68 -29.71
C SER A 144 -33.33 14.44 -31.04
N GLN A 145 -32.29 14.31 -31.87
CA GLN A 145 -32.27 14.91 -33.20
C GLN A 145 -33.24 14.26 -34.18
N ARG A 146 -33.32 12.93 -34.23
CA ARG A 146 -34.23 12.21 -35.12
C ARG A 146 -35.70 12.45 -34.75
N CYS A 147 -36.02 12.44 -33.46
CA CYS A 147 -37.36 12.74 -32.95
C CYS A 147 -37.78 14.17 -33.33
N LEU A 148 -36.88 15.16 -33.12
CA LEU A 148 -37.16 16.55 -33.48
C LEU A 148 -37.29 16.77 -35.01
N LYS A 149 -36.52 16.04 -35.83
CA LYS A 149 -36.69 16.05 -37.30
C LYS A 149 -38.06 15.48 -37.68
N SER A 150 -38.44 14.33 -37.12
CA SER A 150 -39.73 13.67 -37.39
C SER A 150 -40.92 14.55 -36.99
N LEU A 151 -40.89 15.16 -35.81
CA LEU A 151 -41.95 16.07 -35.35
C LEU A 151 -42.07 17.33 -36.20
N LYS A 152 -40.95 17.90 -36.67
CA LYS A 152 -40.98 19.04 -37.60
C LYS A 152 -41.56 18.67 -38.97
N ILE A 153 -41.18 17.51 -39.51
CA ILE A 153 -41.72 16.98 -40.77
C ILE A 153 -43.23 16.72 -40.64
N GLN A 154 -43.67 16.11 -39.53
CA GLN A 154 -45.09 15.85 -39.27
C GLN A 154 -45.90 17.15 -39.09
N LYS A 155 -45.34 18.16 -38.43
CA LYS A 155 -45.96 19.48 -38.27
C LYS A 155 -46.06 20.22 -39.60
N HIS A 156 -45.02 20.19 -40.43
CA HIS A 156 -45.07 20.73 -41.80
C HIS A 156 -46.12 20.00 -42.65
N ARG A 157 -46.15 18.67 -42.62
CA ARG A 157 -47.12 17.86 -43.37
C ARG A 157 -48.57 18.12 -42.96
N LYS A 158 -48.85 18.35 -41.67
CA LYS A 158 -50.19 18.74 -41.17
C LYS A 158 -50.57 20.17 -41.56
N VAL A 159 -49.62 21.10 -41.59
CA VAL A 159 -49.88 22.49 -42.03
C VAL A 159 -50.10 22.58 -43.53
N GLU A 160 -49.43 21.73 -44.31
CA GLU A 160 -49.55 21.67 -45.77
C GLU A 160 -50.82 20.92 -46.22
N ALA A 161 -51.27 19.91 -45.46
CA ALA A 161 -52.56 19.25 -45.67
C ALA A 161 -53.78 20.15 -45.39
N ASN A 162 -53.62 21.22 -44.61
CA ASN A 162 -54.69 22.18 -44.25
C ASN A 162 -54.67 23.47 -45.11
N ARG A 163 -53.85 23.55 -46.16
CA ARG A 163 -53.82 24.71 -47.09
C ARG A 163 -54.32 24.31 -48.47
N HIS A 164 -55.36 24.99 -48.96
CA HIS A 164 -55.78 24.93 -50.37
C HIS A 164 -54.65 25.43 -51.29
N PRO A 165 -54.53 24.91 -52.52
CA PRO A 165 -53.40 25.18 -53.40
C PRO A 165 -53.59 26.54 -54.06
N THR A 166 -53.02 27.58 -53.47
CA THR A 166 -52.81 28.85 -54.17
C THR A 166 -51.42 29.40 -53.87
N SER A 167 -50.64 29.49 -54.95
CA SER A 167 -49.48 30.35 -55.18
C SER A 167 -48.30 30.26 -54.19
N GLY A 168 -47.35 29.39 -54.54
CA GLY A 168 -46.02 29.83 -54.98
C GLY A 168 -45.28 30.86 -54.12
N LYS A 169 -45.09 30.59 -52.82
CA LYS A 169 -43.95 31.15 -52.08
C LYS A 169 -43.06 29.99 -51.67
N ILE A 170 -41.93 29.86 -52.35
CA ILE A 170 -40.81 29.00 -51.96
C ILE A 170 -40.34 29.53 -50.60
N LEU A 171 -40.89 28.97 -49.52
CA LEU A 171 -40.34 29.11 -48.19
C LEU A 171 -38.96 28.47 -48.25
N THR A 172 -37.93 29.32 -48.29
CA THR A 172 -36.55 28.92 -48.10
C THR A 172 -36.47 28.27 -46.73
N SER A 173 -36.62 26.94 -46.71
CA SER A 173 -36.35 26.10 -45.56
C SER A 173 -34.90 26.37 -45.18
N THR A 174 -34.69 27.21 -44.18
CA THR A 174 -33.42 27.37 -43.50
C THR A 174 -33.05 25.97 -43.00
N LYS A 175 -32.21 25.25 -43.77
CA LYS A 175 -31.66 23.96 -43.40
C LYS A 175 -30.92 24.20 -42.09
N GLN A 176 -31.55 23.90 -40.96
CA GLN A 176 -30.84 23.89 -39.69
C GLN A 176 -29.75 22.82 -39.81
N PRO A 177 -28.49 23.17 -39.50
CA PRO A 177 -27.39 22.23 -39.63
C PRO A 177 -27.69 20.98 -38.79
N SER A 178 -27.79 19.84 -39.45
CA SER A 178 -27.73 18.57 -38.74
C SER A 178 -26.27 18.25 -38.53
N PHE A 179 -25.82 18.35 -37.28
CA PHE A 179 -24.45 18.00 -36.92
C PHE A 179 -24.24 16.49 -37.02
N GLY A 180 -23.09 16.11 -37.59
CA GLY A 180 -22.64 14.73 -37.70
C GLY A 180 -22.30 14.10 -36.35
N PHE A 181 -22.21 12.77 -36.34
CA PHE A 181 -21.85 11.95 -35.17
C PHE A 181 -20.52 12.38 -34.53
N SER A 182 -19.54 12.77 -35.36
CA SER A 182 -18.22 13.23 -34.93
C SER A 182 -18.32 14.46 -33.99
N THR A 183 -19.19 15.42 -34.30
CA THR A 183 -19.38 16.62 -33.46
C THR A 183 -19.93 16.26 -32.07
N PHE A 184 -20.84 15.28 -31.96
CA PHE A 184 -21.32 14.82 -30.65
C PHE A 184 -20.24 14.08 -29.88
N LEU A 185 -19.44 13.27 -30.57
CA LEU A 185 -18.33 12.57 -29.95
C LEU A 185 -17.31 13.55 -29.36
N PHE A 186 -16.88 14.55 -30.14
CA PHE A 186 -15.98 15.59 -29.64
C PHE A 186 -16.60 16.37 -28.48
N TYR A 187 -17.87 16.80 -28.59
CA TYR A 187 -18.56 17.47 -27.49
C TYR A 187 -18.57 16.66 -26.19
N VAL A 188 -18.89 15.36 -26.28
CA VAL A 188 -18.95 14.46 -25.12
C VAL A 188 -17.58 14.36 -24.43
N PHE A 189 -16.51 14.19 -25.21
CA PHE A 189 -15.14 14.13 -24.68
C PHE A 189 -14.62 15.48 -24.18
N GLU A 190 -14.87 16.59 -24.88
CA GLU A 190 -14.43 17.94 -24.49
C GLU A 190 -15.04 18.37 -23.15
N VAL A 191 -16.31 18.04 -22.93
CA VAL A 191 -16.99 18.25 -21.63
C VAL A 191 -16.40 17.36 -20.54
N LEU A 192 -16.08 16.10 -20.84
CA LEU A 192 -15.42 15.19 -19.88
C LEU A 192 -14.00 15.66 -19.51
N LEU A 193 -13.30 16.30 -20.44
CA LEU A 193 -11.96 16.87 -20.23
C LEU A 193 -11.99 18.28 -19.63
N SER A 194 -13.17 18.82 -19.31
CA SER A 194 -13.36 20.17 -18.78
C SER A 194 -12.77 21.30 -19.65
N GLN A 195 -12.61 21.08 -20.96
CA GLN A 195 -12.06 22.10 -21.87
C GLN A 195 -13.11 23.14 -22.31
N GLY A 196 -14.39 22.84 -22.06
CA GLY A 196 -15.51 23.62 -22.57
C GLY A 196 -15.71 23.35 -24.06
N SER A 197 -16.97 23.36 -24.50
CA SER A 197 -17.31 23.15 -25.90
C SER A 197 -18.52 23.98 -26.29
N TYR A 198 -18.45 24.59 -27.48
CA TYR A 198 -19.58 25.33 -28.02
C TYR A 198 -20.56 24.35 -28.67
N PHE A 199 -21.78 24.29 -28.14
CA PHE A 199 -22.84 23.48 -28.75
C PHE A 199 -23.75 24.33 -29.66
N PRO A 200 -23.69 24.14 -30.99
CA PRO A 200 -24.35 25.03 -31.95
C PRO A 200 -25.87 24.87 -32.06
N ASP A 201 -26.47 23.79 -31.53
CA ASP A 201 -27.91 23.56 -31.63
C ASP A 201 -28.72 24.38 -30.59
N LYS A 202 -29.71 25.12 -31.07
CA LYS A 202 -30.58 25.98 -30.25
C LYS A 202 -31.83 25.26 -29.72
N ARG A 203 -32.07 23.99 -30.10
CA ARG A 203 -33.26 23.24 -29.71
C ARG A 203 -33.24 22.81 -28.24
N LEU A 204 -34.34 23.07 -27.53
CA LEU A 204 -34.47 22.81 -26.08
C LEU A 204 -34.18 21.33 -25.72
N ALA A 205 -34.74 20.36 -26.44
CA ALA A 205 -34.57 18.94 -26.12
C ALA A 205 -33.09 18.49 -26.19
N VAL A 206 -32.33 18.99 -27.17
CA VAL A 206 -30.90 18.67 -27.29
C VAL A 206 -30.08 19.37 -26.20
N ARG A 207 -30.47 20.60 -25.84
CA ARG A 207 -29.85 21.34 -24.72
C ARG A 207 -30.10 20.69 -23.37
N ILE A 208 -31.26 20.08 -23.14
CA ILE A 208 -31.52 19.32 -21.92
C ILE A 208 -30.58 18.11 -21.83
N VAL A 209 -30.43 17.33 -22.91
CA VAL A 209 -29.47 16.20 -22.95
C VAL A 209 -28.04 16.69 -22.69
N ALA A 210 -27.64 17.80 -23.32
CA ALA A 210 -26.33 18.41 -23.09
C ALA A 210 -26.14 18.90 -21.65
N ALA A 211 -27.16 19.51 -21.03
CA ALA A 211 -27.10 19.97 -19.65
C ALA A 211 -26.97 18.79 -18.66
N VAL A 212 -27.73 17.71 -18.88
CA VAL A 212 -27.65 16.49 -18.07
C VAL A 212 -26.28 15.82 -18.21
N TRP A 213 -25.74 15.75 -19.43
CA TRP A 213 -24.38 15.25 -19.66
C TRP A 213 -23.33 16.12 -18.96
N CYS A 214 -23.43 17.45 -19.07
CA CYS A 214 -22.54 18.40 -18.43
C CYS A 214 -22.54 18.24 -16.90
N LEU A 215 -23.72 18.11 -16.28
CA LEU A 215 -23.83 17.86 -14.84
C LEU A 215 -23.19 16.52 -14.45
N THR A 216 -23.44 15.47 -15.24
CA THR A 216 -22.88 14.13 -15.00
C THR A 216 -21.34 14.17 -15.10
N ALA A 217 -20.80 14.75 -16.16
CA ALA A 217 -19.36 14.91 -16.36
C ALA A 217 -18.73 15.75 -15.24
N CYS A 218 -19.37 16.84 -14.82
CA CYS A 218 -18.90 17.68 -13.71
C CYS A 218 -18.78 16.86 -12.40
N VAL A 219 -19.79 16.06 -12.06
CA VAL A 219 -19.74 15.19 -10.88
C VAL A 219 -18.62 14.15 -11.00
N LEU A 220 -18.50 13.50 -12.16
CA LEU A 220 -17.46 12.48 -12.41
C LEU A 220 -16.04 13.07 -12.29
N VAL A 221 -15.77 14.19 -12.95
CA VAL A 221 -14.46 14.84 -12.96
C VAL A 221 -14.11 15.36 -11.57
N ASN A 222 -15.04 16.01 -10.88
CA ASN A 222 -14.77 16.49 -9.51
C ASN A 222 -14.52 15.34 -8.55
N SER A 223 -15.30 14.26 -8.62
CA SER A 223 -15.09 13.07 -7.78
C SER A 223 -13.73 12.44 -8.04
N TYR A 224 -13.35 12.29 -9.32
CA TYR A 224 -12.03 11.79 -9.71
C TYR A 224 -10.91 12.66 -9.15
N ASN A 225 -11.01 13.99 -9.32
CA ASN A 225 -10.00 14.93 -8.84
C ASN A 225 -9.87 14.92 -7.32
N SER A 226 -10.97 14.90 -6.57
CA SER A 226 -10.94 14.84 -5.11
C SER A 226 -10.26 13.57 -4.60
N VAL A 227 -10.59 12.42 -5.18
CA VAL A 227 -10.01 11.13 -4.79
C VAL A 227 -8.54 11.06 -5.22
N LEU A 228 -8.19 11.54 -6.42
CA LEU A 228 -6.80 11.62 -6.88
C LEU A 228 -5.95 12.50 -5.96
N ILE A 229 -6.45 13.68 -5.58
CA ILE A 229 -5.75 14.57 -4.62
C ILE A 229 -5.52 13.83 -3.31
N SER A 230 -6.54 13.15 -2.76
CA SER A 230 -6.38 12.35 -1.55
C SER A 230 -5.33 11.24 -1.70
N TYR A 231 -5.27 10.56 -2.84
CA TYR A 231 -4.32 9.48 -3.08
C TYR A 231 -2.87 9.98 -3.21
N VAL A 232 -2.68 11.12 -3.87
CA VAL A 232 -1.34 11.68 -4.13
C VAL A 232 -0.81 12.43 -2.89
N THR A 233 -1.71 12.95 -2.04
CA THR A 233 -1.35 13.64 -0.79
C THR A 233 -1.28 12.71 0.42
N SER A 234 -1.83 11.49 0.35
CA SER A 234 -1.70 10.51 1.43
C SER A 234 -0.53 9.57 1.17
N PRO A 235 0.47 9.46 2.08
CA PRO A 235 1.54 8.49 1.96
C PRO A 235 0.94 7.09 2.12
N ASN A 236 0.65 6.46 1.00
CA ASN A 236 0.08 5.12 0.98
C ASN A 236 1.23 4.11 0.90
N ALA A 237 1.98 3.90 1.99
CA ALA A 237 2.67 2.63 2.15
C ALA A 237 1.64 1.66 2.73
N GLU A 238 1.21 0.66 1.95
CA GLU A 238 0.34 -0.36 2.50
C GLU A 238 1.10 -1.12 3.61
N PRO A 239 0.54 -1.22 4.83
CA PRO A 239 1.22 -1.94 5.89
C PRO A 239 1.34 -3.41 5.51
N LEU A 240 2.56 -3.94 5.55
CA LEU A 240 2.86 -5.35 5.25
C LEU A 240 2.03 -6.32 6.11
N ILE A 241 1.69 -5.91 7.33
CA ILE A 241 0.89 -6.68 8.28
C ILE A 241 -0.20 -5.74 8.85
N ARG A 242 -1.47 -5.99 8.52
CA ARG A 242 -2.62 -5.26 9.08
C ARG A 242 -3.15 -5.93 10.35
N SER A 243 -3.06 -7.25 10.43
CA SER A 243 -3.44 -8.05 11.57
C SER A 243 -2.56 -9.29 11.71
N ILE A 244 -2.52 -9.83 12.91
CA ILE A 244 -1.84 -11.08 13.26
C ILE A 244 -2.45 -12.27 12.53
N LYS A 245 -3.77 -12.21 12.28
CA LYS A 245 -4.46 -13.21 11.46
C LYS A 245 -3.94 -13.22 10.02
N ASP A 246 -3.58 -12.05 9.49
CA ASP A 246 -2.99 -11.96 8.15
C ASP A 246 -1.61 -12.61 8.13
N LEU A 247 -0.87 -12.57 9.25
CA LEU A 247 0.42 -13.24 9.36
C LEU A 247 0.30 -14.77 9.39
N GLY A 248 -0.83 -15.31 9.84
CA GLY A 248 -1.14 -16.75 9.70
C GLY A 248 -1.42 -17.16 8.26
N ASN A 249 -2.02 -16.28 7.45
CA ASN A 249 -2.47 -16.58 6.08
C ASN A 249 -1.58 -16.05 4.94
N SER A 250 -0.65 -15.13 5.23
CA SER A 250 0.18 -14.47 4.21
C SER A 250 1.30 -15.38 3.67
N SER A 251 1.99 -14.97 2.62
CA SER A 251 3.22 -15.64 2.15
C SER A 251 4.47 -15.26 2.98
N ILE A 252 4.32 -14.46 4.04
CA ILE A 252 5.43 -14.00 4.88
C ILE A 252 5.84 -15.12 5.84
N HIS A 253 7.15 -15.37 5.92
CA HIS A 253 7.75 -16.31 6.85
C HIS A 253 7.91 -15.67 8.24
N ILE A 254 7.59 -16.41 9.29
CA ILE A 254 7.73 -15.94 10.67
C ILE A 254 9.08 -16.41 11.19
N VAL A 255 9.87 -15.53 11.80
CA VAL A 255 11.13 -15.87 12.45
C VAL A 255 11.09 -15.53 13.94
N VAL A 256 11.81 -16.28 14.78
CA VAL A 256 11.84 -16.14 16.25
C VAL A 256 13.21 -16.53 16.81
N ASP A 257 13.52 -16.04 18.02
CA ASP A 257 14.69 -16.51 18.79
C ASP A 257 14.50 -17.96 19.23
N ALA A 258 15.42 -18.83 18.84
CA ALA A 258 15.37 -20.26 19.12
C ALA A 258 15.52 -20.55 20.61
N ASN A 259 14.68 -21.44 21.13
CA ASN A 259 14.65 -21.90 22.52
C ASN A 259 14.31 -20.81 23.55
N GLU A 260 13.79 -19.67 23.10
CA GLU A 260 13.28 -18.61 23.96
C GLU A 260 11.75 -18.70 24.12
N GLY A 261 11.18 -17.85 24.98
CA GLY A 261 9.77 -17.96 25.39
C GLY A 261 8.76 -18.02 24.24
N ILE A 262 8.94 -17.20 23.20
CA ILE A 262 8.02 -17.13 22.04
C ILE A 262 8.11 -18.41 21.20
N ASP A 263 9.33 -18.90 20.90
CA ASP A 263 9.54 -20.15 20.16
C ASP A 263 8.89 -21.33 20.90
N ILE A 264 9.10 -21.43 22.21
CA ILE A 264 8.51 -22.50 23.03
C ILE A 264 6.98 -22.45 23.00
N VAL A 265 6.37 -21.25 23.10
CA VAL A 265 4.91 -21.10 23.08
C VAL A 265 4.33 -21.46 21.71
N LEU A 266 4.95 -20.98 20.62
CA LEU A 266 4.47 -21.26 19.26
C LEU A 266 4.65 -22.74 18.87
N MET A 267 5.76 -23.35 19.25
CA MET A 267 6.04 -24.76 18.93
C MET A 267 5.15 -25.74 19.70
N ASN A 268 4.64 -25.33 20.89
CA ASN A 268 3.79 -26.16 21.74
C ASN A 268 2.33 -25.69 21.77
N ALA A 269 1.92 -24.83 20.83
CA ALA A 269 0.55 -24.29 20.79
C ALA A 269 -0.49 -25.43 20.66
N PRO A 270 -1.45 -25.55 21.60
CA PRO A 270 -2.46 -26.61 21.57
C PRO A 270 -3.38 -26.53 20.35
N GLU A 271 -3.97 -27.67 19.98
CA GLU A 271 -5.02 -27.69 18.96
C GLU A 271 -6.23 -26.86 19.40
N GLY A 272 -6.73 -25.99 18.51
CA GLY A 272 -7.85 -25.09 18.80
C GLY A 272 -7.49 -23.64 19.17
N THR A 273 -6.20 -23.31 19.36
CA THR A 273 -5.73 -21.92 19.64
C THR A 273 -5.71 -20.99 18.41
N GLY A 274 -6.32 -21.41 17.29
CA GLY A 274 -6.57 -20.60 16.10
C GLY A 274 -5.30 -20.03 15.45
N VAL A 275 -4.97 -18.79 15.80
CA VAL A 275 -3.88 -18.01 15.18
C VAL A 275 -2.49 -18.45 15.68
N LEU A 276 -2.34 -18.78 16.97
CA LEU A 276 -1.06 -19.25 17.53
C LEU A 276 -0.63 -20.57 16.88
N LYS A 277 -1.58 -21.49 16.64
CA LYS A 277 -1.33 -22.75 15.91
C LYS A 277 -0.85 -22.48 14.49
N GLN A 278 -1.52 -21.59 13.75
CA GLN A 278 -1.12 -21.23 12.39
C GLN A 278 0.30 -20.65 12.34
N MET A 279 0.66 -19.82 13.32
CA MET A 279 2.02 -19.29 13.45
C MET A 279 3.04 -20.39 13.76
N GLY A 280 2.71 -21.31 14.68
CA GLY A 280 3.53 -22.47 15.00
C GLY A 280 3.71 -23.41 13.80
N ASP A 281 2.67 -23.64 13.01
CA ASP A 281 2.72 -24.45 11.78
C ASP A 281 3.64 -23.81 10.73
N LYS A 282 3.53 -22.49 10.55
CA LYS A 282 4.45 -21.74 9.68
C LYS A 282 5.89 -21.80 10.17
N LEU A 283 6.11 -21.63 11.47
CA LEU A 283 7.42 -21.73 12.07
C LEU A 283 8.04 -23.12 11.85
N ARG A 284 7.25 -24.19 11.94
CA ARG A 284 7.66 -25.57 11.64
C ARG A 284 7.92 -25.80 10.15
N SER A 285 7.19 -25.13 9.26
CA SER A 285 7.35 -25.27 7.81
C SER A 285 8.68 -24.74 7.28
N TYR A 286 9.33 -23.81 8.00
CA TYR A 286 10.60 -23.19 7.58
C TYR A 286 11.68 -23.36 8.66
N PRO A 287 12.57 -24.38 8.54
CA PRO A 287 13.57 -24.67 9.57
C PRO A 287 14.55 -23.53 9.89
N LYS A 288 14.81 -22.63 8.93
CA LYS A 288 15.69 -21.48 9.11
C LYS A 288 15.02 -20.31 9.85
N SER A 289 13.77 -20.45 10.29
CA SER A 289 13.06 -19.40 11.04
C SER A 289 13.48 -19.25 12.49
N ARG A 290 14.20 -20.23 13.06
CA ARG A 290 14.60 -20.25 14.47
C ARG A 290 16.06 -19.82 14.56
N CYS A 291 16.30 -18.57 14.96
CA CYS A 291 17.64 -17.98 15.00
C CYS A 291 18.30 -18.20 16.35
N LEU A 292 19.59 -18.53 16.39
CA LEU A 292 20.32 -18.64 17.66
C LEU A 292 20.76 -17.27 18.17
N LYS A 293 20.97 -16.32 17.26
CA LYS A 293 21.30 -14.94 17.58
C LYS A 293 20.25 -14.01 17.01
N GLN A 294 19.88 -12.98 17.77
CA GLN A 294 18.93 -11.97 17.35
C GLN A 294 19.32 -11.31 16.01
N GLN A 295 20.62 -11.06 15.79
CA GLN A 295 21.11 -10.44 14.56
C GLN A 295 20.80 -11.27 13.30
N GLU A 296 20.86 -12.61 13.40
CA GLU A 296 20.52 -13.50 12.28
C GLU A 296 19.05 -13.34 11.88
N CYS A 297 18.16 -13.22 12.86
CA CYS A 297 16.74 -12.95 12.63
C CYS A 297 16.49 -11.57 12.03
N VAL A 298 17.20 -10.54 12.53
CA VAL A 298 17.15 -9.20 11.97
C VAL A 298 17.60 -9.19 10.50
N ASP A 299 18.67 -9.90 10.17
CA ASP A 299 19.17 -9.97 8.79
C ASP A 299 18.21 -10.72 7.85
N LEU A 300 17.48 -11.73 8.33
CA LEU A 300 16.40 -12.38 7.57
C LEU A 300 15.24 -11.43 7.27
N VAL A 301 14.87 -10.55 8.21
CA VAL A 301 13.81 -9.55 8.00
C VAL A 301 14.19 -8.55 6.91
N LYS A 302 15.46 -8.14 6.86
CA LYS A 302 15.97 -7.23 5.81
C LYS A 302 15.85 -7.80 4.39
N LEU A 303 15.75 -9.12 4.23
CA LEU A 303 15.50 -9.75 2.93
C LEU A 303 14.09 -9.45 2.38
N GLY A 304 13.18 -8.94 3.22
CA GLY A 304 11.87 -8.43 2.80
C GLY A 304 10.70 -9.41 2.90
N ASN A 305 10.97 -10.71 3.04
CA ASN A 305 9.96 -11.78 3.07
C ASN A 305 9.75 -12.43 4.45
N HIS A 306 10.42 -11.93 5.49
CA HIS A 306 10.29 -12.43 6.85
C HIS A 306 9.75 -11.35 7.80
N ALA A 307 9.00 -11.79 8.81
CA ALA A 307 8.60 -10.98 9.94
C ALA A 307 9.14 -11.60 11.23
N TYR A 308 9.83 -10.80 12.02
CA TYR A 308 10.45 -11.24 13.27
C TYR A 308 9.52 -10.98 14.44
N VAL A 309 9.09 -12.05 15.11
CA VAL A 309 8.17 -12.01 16.25
C VAL A 309 8.98 -12.04 17.54
N VAL A 310 8.99 -10.92 18.25
CA VAL A 310 9.87 -10.73 19.41
C VAL A 310 9.23 -9.77 20.42
N ASN A 311 9.69 -9.78 21.66
CA ASN A 311 9.30 -8.78 22.65
C ASN A 311 9.65 -7.36 22.18
N THR A 312 8.79 -6.38 22.45
CA THR A 312 8.99 -4.98 22.03
C THR A 312 10.34 -4.41 22.46
N PHE A 313 10.78 -4.64 23.71
CA PHE A 313 12.07 -4.09 24.16
C PHE A 313 13.26 -4.72 23.43
N SER A 314 13.19 -6.02 23.16
CA SER A 314 14.17 -6.71 22.31
C SER A 314 14.10 -6.21 20.87
N ALA A 315 12.91 -5.94 20.32
CA ALA A 315 12.77 -5.37 18.98
C ALA A 315 13.47 -4.01 18.88
N LEU A 316 13.24 -3.12 19.84
CA LEU A 316 13.86 -1.79 19.90
C LEU A 316 15.38 -1.88 20.06
N ASP A 317 15.87 -2.84 20.85
CA ASP A 317 17.31 -3.07 21.00
C ASP A 317 17.97 -3.59 19.71
N GLY A 318 17.29 -4.51 19.00
CA GLY A 318 17.69 -4.98 17.68
C GLY A 318 17.74 -3.84 16.66
N MET A 319 16.73 -2.97 16.64
CA MET A 319 16.70 -1.78 15.78
C MET A 319 17.83 -0.80 16.10
N LYS A 320 18.13 -0.57 17.39
CA LYS A 320 19.22 0.31 17.82
C LYS A 320 20.57 -0.24 17.38
N THR A 321 20.79 -1.54 17.54
CA THR A 321 22.01 -2.22 17.14
C THR A 321 22.21 -2.15 15.63
N ASP A 322 21.15 -2.42 14.86
CA ASP A 322 21.17 -2.29 13.41
C ASP A 322 21.49 -0.87 12.96
N TYR A 323 20.79 0.13 13.50
CA TYR A 323 21.01 1.54 13.19
C TYR A 323 22.44 2.00 13.50
N LYS A 324 23.05 1.50 14.58
CA LYS A 324 24.45 1.80 14.91
C LYS A 324 25.42 1.20 13.89
N THR A 325 25.11 0.04 13.34
CA THR A 325 25.98 -0.64 12.36
C THR A 325 25.81 -0.08 10.95
N THR A 326 24.58 0.20 10.51
CA THR A 326 24.27 0.62 9.13
C THR A 326 24.19 2.15 8.96
N GLY A 327 23.89 2.88 10.03
CA GLY A 327 23.55 4.30 9.99
C GLY A 327 22.19 4.59 9.34
N LYS A 328 21.37 3.57 9.05
CA LYS A 328 20.09 3.70 8.36
C LYS A 328 18.97 2.99 9.13
N CYS A 329 17.75 3.49 8.96
CA CYS A 329 16.55 2.85 9.49
C CYS A 329 15.96 1.94 8.40
N ASP A 330 16.38 0.67 8.40
CA ASP A 330 15.97 -0.37 7.45
C ASP A 330 14.87 -1.29 8.02
N LEU A 331 14.54 -1.13 9.30
CA LEU A 331 13.57 -1.93 10.04
C LEU A 331 12.45 -1.03 10.59
N ALA A 332 11.25 -1.60 10.69
CA ALA A 332 10.09 -0.96 11.30
C ALA A 332 9.33 -1.95 12.19
N LEU A 333 8.50 -1.44 13.10
CA LEU A 333 7.56 -2.25 13.85
C LEU A 333 6.19 -2.17 13.20
N ALA A 334 5.50 -3.31 13.07
CA ALA A 334 4.11 -3.32 12.67
C ALA A 334 3.25 -2.59 13.70
N LYS A 335 2.17 -1.96 13.24
CA LYS A 335 1.25 -1.21 14.10
C LYS A 335 0.57 -2.09 15.16
N VAL A 336 0.26 -3.33 14.81
CA VAL A 336 -0.38 -4.27 15.72
C VAL A 336 0.67 -4.87 16.63
N GLN A 337 0.44 -4.76 17.94
CA GLN A 337 1.22 -5.42 18.97
C GLN A 337 0.25 -6.13 19.91
N GLU A 338 0.64 -7.31 20.40
CA GLU A 338 -0.17 -8.05 21.38
C GLU A 338 0.38 -7.87 22.77
N SER A 339 -0.49 -7.92 23.77
CA SER A 339 -0.04 -7.99 25.15
C SER A 339 0.79 -9.26 25.36
N ALA A 340 1.99 -9.11 25.90
CA ALA A 340 2.78 -10.24 26.35
C ALA A 340 2.49 -10.48 27.84
N PRO A 341 2.49 -11.75 28.31
CA PRO A 341 2.51 -12.02 29.74
C PRO A 341 3.69 -11.30 30.41
N PRO A 342 3.51 -10.75 31.62
CA PRO A 342 4.60 -10.11 32.33
C PRO A 342 5.71 -11.12 32.63
N THR A 343 6.93 -10.63 32.69
CA THR A 343 8.07 -11.43 33.13
C THR A 343 8.37 -11.15 34.60
N ALA A 344 8.87 -12.16 35.31
CA ALA A 344 9.07 -12.12 36.75
C ALA A 344 10.47 -12.64 37.14
N TRP A 345 10.89 -12.35 38.36
CA TRP A 345 12.00 -13.07 38.99
C TRP A 345 11.57 -14.46 39.43
N VAL A 346 12.55 -15.35 39.61
CA VAL A 346 12.30 -16.73 40.01
C VAL A 346 12.91 -16.98 41.38
N LEU A 347 12.14 -17.62 42.25
CA LEU A 347 12.54 -18.00 43.59
C LEU A 347 12.43 -19.52 43.75
N PRO A 348 13.19 -20.15 44.66
CA PRO A 348 13.00 -21.55 45.02
C PRO A 348 11.57 -21.83 45.45
N LYS A 349 11.09 -23.06 45.22
CA LYS A 349 9.75 -23.48 45.63
C LYS A 349 9.55 -23.32 47.15
N HIS A 350 8.41 -22.77 47.55
CA HIS A 350 8.07 -22.43 48.94
C HIS A 350 9.05 -21.44 49.58
N SER A 351 9.44 -20.40 48.83
CA SER A 351 10.38 -19.41 49.34
C SER A 351 9.71 -18.54 50.41
N PRO A 352 10.31 -18.38 51.61
CA PRO A 352 9.76 -17.53 52.65
C PRO A 352 9.84 -16.03 52.30
N TYR A 353 10.53 -15.69 51.21
CA TYR A 353 10.75 -14.31 50.78
C TYR A 353 9.73 -13.83 49.74
N LEU A 354 8.97 -14.74 49.14
CA LEU A 354 8.09 -14.46 48.01
C LEU A 354 7.08 -13.34 48.33
N GLU A 355 6.35 -13.46 49.44
CA GLU A 355 5.32 -12.48 49.82
C GLU A 355 5.91 -11.09 50.09
N THR A 356 7.07 -11.05 50.75
CA THR A 356 7.77 -9.78 51.05
C THR A 356 8.26 -9.10 49.78
N ILE A 357 8.78 -9.88 48.82
CA ILE A 357 9.24 -9.39 47.53
C ILE A 357 8.05 -8.92 46.69
N ASN A 358 6.97 -9.70 46.62
CA ASN A 358 5.77 -9.36 45.86
C ASN A 358 5.16 -8.05 46.36
N ARG A 359 5.01 -7.88 47.68
CA ARG A 359 4.53 -6.62 48.25
C ARG A 359 5.41 -5.43 47.85
N GLY A 360 6.73 -5.59 47.89
CA GLY A 360 7.65 -4.53 47.49
C GLY A 360 7.60 -4.20 46.00
N ILE A 361 7.49 -5.21 45.12
CA ILE A 361 7.34 -4.98 43.67
C ILE A 361 6.01 -4.31 43.36
N THR A 362 4.92 -4.72 44.02
CA THR A 362 3.61 -4.08 43.88
C THR A 362 3.68 -2.61 44.28
N GLU A 363 4.29 -2.27 45.41
CA GLU A 363 4.47 -0.87 45.83
C GLU A 363 5.28 -0.05 44.81
N ILE A 364 6.40 -0.57 44.29
CA ILE A 364 7.17 0.09 43.21
C ILE A 364 6.30 0.32 41.97
N THR A 365 5.44 -0.64 41.64
CA THR A 365 4.52 -0.54 40.49
C THR A 365 3.45 0.53 40.75
N ASP A 366 2.86 0.55 41.94
CA ASP A 366 1.83 1.52 42.36
C ASP A 366 2.39 2.96 42.40
N TYR A 367 3.67 3.13 42.75
CA TYR A 367 4.36 4.42 42.69
C TYR A 367 4.77 4.85 41.28
N GLY A 368 4.61 4.00 40.27
CA GLY A 368 5.06 4.28 38.89
C GLY A 368 6.57 4.20 38.68
N LEU A 369 7.34 3.77 39.69
CA LEU A 369 8.80 3.64 39.61
C LEU A 369 9.23 2.57 38.60
N LEU A 370 8.44 1.49 38.47
CA LEU A 370 8.71 0.43 37.51
C LEU A 370 8.68 0.96 36.07
N GLU A 371 7.66 1.75 35.73
CA GLU A 371 7.53 2.38 34.41
C GLU A 371 8.65 3.38 34.15
N PHE A 372 8.96 4.21 35.15
CA PHE A 372 10.06 5.18 35.08
C PHE A 372 11.40 4.50 34.75
N TRP A 373 11.80 3.48 35.51
CA TRP A 373 13.05 2.75 35.24
C TRP A 373 13.01 2.01 33.90
N THR A 374 11.85 1.46 33.52
CA THR A 374 11.67 0.80 32.22
C THR A 374 11.97 1.76 31.07
N LEU A 375 11.41 2.97 31.10
CA LEU A 375 11.64 4.01 30.10
C LEU A 375 13.09 4.51 30.11
N GLN A 376 13.73 4.58 31.28
CA GLN A 376 15.11 5.02 31.41
C GLN A 376 16.10 4.07 30.71
N TYR A 377 15.89 2.76 30.78
CA TYR A 377 16.76 1.77 30.14
C TYR A 377 16.33 1.36 28.73
N GLN A 378 15.20 1.86 28.24
CA GLN A 378 14.71 1.57 26.90
C GLN A 378 15.66 2.11 25.82
N SER A 379 15.83 1.32 24.76
CA SER A 379 16.63 1.72 23.60
C SER A 379 15.96 2.87 22.84
N ASP A 380 16.68 3.99 22.71
CA ASP A 380 16.21 5.18 21.97
C ASP A 380 16.34 4.97 20.46
N VAL A 381 15.20 4.70 19.82
CA VAL A 381 15.06 4.51 18.36
C VAL A 381 13.98 5.42 17.76
N ARG A 382 13.65 6.53 18.44
CA ARG A 382 12.59 7.46 18.03
C ARG A 382 12.69 7.89 16.57
N LYS A 383 13.89 8.23 16.10
CA LYS A 383 14.14 8.60 14.69
C LYS A 383 13.65 7.55 13.69
N CYS A 384 13.84 6.26 13.98
CA CYS A 384 13.42 5.19 13.08
C CYS A 384 11.92 4.90 13.20
N LEU A 385 11.37 4.99 14.41
CA LEU A 385 9.93 4.84 14.63
C LEU A 385 9.14 5.96 13.97
N ASP A 386 9.55 7.22 14.17
CA ASP A 386 8.93 8.40 13.54
C ASP A 386 8.99 8.30 12.02
N LYS A 387 10.12 7.84 11.46
CA LYS A 387 10.24 7.60 10.01
C LYS A 387 9.23 6.54 9.53
N ALA A 388 9.10 5.42 10.23
CA ALA A 388 8.17 4.36 9.87
C ALA A 388 6.70 4.85 10.00
N GLU A 389 6.36 5.55 11.07
CA GLU A 389 5.03 6.14 11.27
C GLU A 389 4.69 7.16 10.19
N ASN A 390 5.64 7.99 9.78
CA ASN A 390 5.45 8.95 8.68
C ASN A 390 5.23 8.28 7.31
N LEU A 391 5.75 7.06 7.11
CA LEU A 391 5.56 6.30 5.88
C LEU A 391 4.23 5.53 5.86
N ILE A 392 3.81 4.99 7.00
CA ILE A 392 2.56 4.21 7.16
C ILE A 392 1.34 5.14 7.40
N GLN A 393 1.58 6.38 7.84
CA GLN A 393 0.64 7.43 8.29
C GLN A 393 -0.62 6.94 9.01
N VAL A 394 -0.48 6.77 10.33
CA VAL A 394 -1.58 6.63 11.29
C VAL A 394 -2.06 7.99 11.85
N LYS A 395 -1.30 9.07 11.67
CA LYS A 395 -1.64 10.43 12.10
C LYS A 395 -1.28 11.48 11.03
N PRO A 396 -2.07 12.56 10.90
CA PRO A 396 -1.70 13.69 10.07
C PRO A 396 -0.44 14.36 10.63
N SER A 397 0.56 14.55 9.77
CA SER A 397 1.78 15.34 10.03
C SER A 397 1.43 16.76 10.52
N SER A 398 2.12 17.25 11.56
CA SER A 398 1.98 18.65 12.01
C SER A 398 2.50 19.67 10.99
N ASP A 399 3.36 19.23 10.07
CA ASP A 399 4.06 20.08 9.09
C ASP A 399 3.26 20.28 7.79
N GLY A 400 1.97 19.95 7.80
CA GLY A 400 1.08 20.08 6.65
C GLY A 400 1.17 18.89 5.68
N PRO A 401 0.49 18.98 4.52
CA PRO A 401 0.42 17.89 3.56
C PRO A 401 1.81 17.59 2.96
N PRO A 402 2.14 16.31 2.72
CA PRO A 402 3.43 15.92 2.18
C PRO A 402 3.66 16.54 0.80
N ARG A 403 4.92 16.91 0.51
CA ARG A 403 5.31 17.50 -0.77
C ARG A 403 5.12 16.48 -1.89
N LEU A 404 4.42 16.89 -2.96
CA LEU A 404 4.30 16.08 -4.17
C LEU A 404 5.69 15.82 -4.77
N SER A 405 6.03 14.55 -4.98
CA SER A 405 7.23 14.15 -5.72
C SER A 405 6.89 13.81 -7.16
N LEU A 406 7.85 13.99 -8.08
CA LEU A 406 7.73 13.57 -9.48
C LEU A 406 7.41 12.06 -9.61
N ARG A 407 7.83 11.25 -8.63
CA ARG A 407 7.50 9.81 -8.57
C ARG A 407 6.00 9.55 -8.53
N ASN A 408 5.22 10.43 -7.90
CA ASN A 408 3.77 10.27 -7.80
C ASN A 408 3.04 10.60 -9.12
N LEU A 409 3.69 11.34 -10.02
CA LEU A 409 3.14 11.77 -11.31
C LEU A 409 3.69 10.96 -12.49
N THR A 410 4.56 9.97 -12.25
CA THR A 410 5.21 9.19 -13.30
C THR A 410 4.19 8.50 -14.23
N GLY A 411 3.09 7.99 -13.69
CA GLY A 411 2.01 7.40 -14.49
C GLY A 411 1.40 8.36 -15.52
N ALA A 412 1.18 9.62 -15.14
CA ALA A 412 0.61 10.63 -16.04
C ALA A 412 1.57 10.95 -17.20
N PHE A 413 2.87 11.06 -16.93
CA PHE A 413 3.88 11.27 -17.97
C PHE A 413 3.99 10.08 -18.94
N VAL A 414 3.89 8.84 -18.43
CA VAL A 414 3.90 7.63 -19.27
C VAL A 414 2.69 7.62 -20.22
N ILE A 415 1.49 7.92 -19.71
CA ILE A 415 0.26 7.99 -20.53
C ILE A 415 0.39 9.09 -21.59
N LEU A 416 0.91 10.26 -21.23
CA LEU A 416 1.12 11.37 -22.16
C LEU A 416 2.08 10.99 -23.29
N LEU A 417 3.23 10.38 -22.96
CA LEU A 417 4.21 9.94 -23.96
C LEU A 417 3.63 8.88 -24.89
N PHE A 418 2.92 7.89 -24.34
CA PHE A 418 2.27 6.87 -25.15
C PHE A 418 1.23 7.48 -26.11
N GLY A 419 0.38 8.38 -25.61
CA GLY A 419 -0.61 9.08 -26.42
C GLY A 419 0.01 9.93 -27.53
N TYR A 420 1.09 10.66 -27.22
CA TYR A 420 1.82 11.45 -28.21
C TYR A 420 2.41 10.56 -29.32
N MET A 421 3.03 9.44 -28.95
CA MET A 421 3.62 8.50 -29.91
C MET A 421 2.56 7.89 -30.83
N GLU A 422 1.42 7.43 -30.30
CA GLU A 422 0.34 6.89 -31.12
C GLU A 422 -0.26 7.93 -32.09
N ILE A 423 -0.48 9.16 -31.62
CA ILE A 423 -1.04 10.22 -32.45
C ILE A 423 -0.08 10.55 -33.60
N ASN A 424 1.21 10.72 -33.31
CA ASN A 424 2.22 11.01 -34.34
C ASN A 424 2.34 9.87 -35.35
N LEU A 425 2.28 8.61 -34.90
CA LEU A 425 2.30 7.45 -35.79
C LEU A 425 1.10 7.47 -36.76
N LYS A 426 -0.10 7.75 -36.25
CA LYS A 426 -1.33 7.81 -37.07
C LYS A 426 -1.32 8.99 -38.04
N ILE A 427 -0.83 10.16 -37.61
CA ILE A 427 -0.71 11.34 -38.49
C ILE A 427 0.31 11.09 -39.60
N ASN A 428 1.48 10.55 -39.26
CA ASN A 428 2.55 10.27 -40.23
C ASN A 428 2.14 9.20 -41.24
N THR A 429 1.47 8.14 -40.80
CA THR A 429 0.94 7.11 -41.70
C THR A 429 -0.15 7.67 -42.62
N PHE A 430 -1.07 8.49 -42.10
CA PHE A 430 -2.07 9.18 -42.93
C PHE A 430 -1.42 10.11 -43.96
N ALA A 431 -0.46 10.93 -43.54
CA ALA A 431 0.26 11.83 -44.43
C ALA A 431 1.03 11.08 -45.52
N ALA A 432 1.71 9.98 -45.17
CA ALA A 432 2.43 9.12 -46.11
C ALA A 432 1.50 8.44 -47.13
N ILE A 433 0.33 7.97 -46.69
CA ILE A 433 -0.69 7.42 -47.58
C ILE A 433 -1.21 8.50 -48.52
N HIS A 434 -1.51 9.70 -48.01
CA HIS A 434 -2.00 10.81 -48.82
C HIS A 434 -0.99 11.28 -49.87
N THR A 435 0.30 11.42 -49.51
CA THR A 435 1.36 11.79 -50.46
C THR A 435 1.60 10.71 -51.51
N TYR A 436 1.54 9.42 -51.13
CA TYR A 436 1.61 8.31 -52.07
C TYR A 436 0.48 8.35 -53.11
N TYR A 437 -0.77 8.56 -52.68
CA TYR A 437 -1.90 8.67 -53.60
C TYR A 437 -1.87 9.94 -54.46
N ALA A 438 -1.41 11.07 -53.91
CA ALA A 438 -1.23 12.31 -54.67
C ALA A 438 -0.18 12.15 -55.79
N SER A 439 0.97 11.54 -55.46
CA SER A 439 2.04 11.24 -56.43
C SER A 439 1.60 10.21 -57.48
N SER A 440 0.84 9.18 -57.09
CA SER A 440 0.25 8.21 -58.02
C SER A 440 -0.73 8.86 -59.00
N LYS A 441 -1.53 9.83 -58.54
CA LYS A 441 -2.48 10.59 -59.37
C LYS A 441 -1.76 11.51 -60.36
N GLU A 442 -0.70 12.20 -59.93
CA GLU A 442 0.14 13.01 -60.84
C GLU A 442 0.84 12.13 -61.89
N SER A 443 1.41 10.99 -61.49
CA SER A 443 2.07 10.05 -62.41
C SER A 443 1.12 9.51 -63.47
N ARG A 444 -0.14 9.23 -63.10
CA ARG A 444 -1.21 8.83 -64.03
C ARG A 444 -1.62 9.96 -64.97
N LEU A 445 -1.66 11.21 -64.50
CA LEU A 445 -1.99 12.37 -65.33
C LEU A 445 -0.90 12.65 -66.38
N VAL A 446 0.38 12.56 -65.97
CA VAL A 446 1.53 12.69 -66.87
C VAL A 446 1.54 11.59 -67.93
N ALA A 447 1.23 10.34 -67.55
CA ALA A 447 1.10 9.24 -68.49
C ALA A 447 -0.02 9.47 -69.52
N MET A 448 -1.19 9.99 -69.10
CA MET A 448 -2.27 10.35 -70.03
C MET A 448 -1.88 11.50 -70.97
N PHE A 449 -1.21 12.54 -70.48
CA PHE A 449 -0.73 13.64 -71.33
C PHE A 449 0.34 13.21 -72.34
N GLN A 450 1.24 12.30 -71.95
CA GLN A 450 2.23 11.73 -72.87
C GLN A 450 1.55 10.89 -73.96
N LEU A 451 0.52 10.11 -73.61
CA LEU A 451 -0.27 9.36 -74.58
C LEU A 451 -1.03 10.27 -75.55
N GLU A 452 -1.63 11.37 -75.08
CA GLU A 452 -2.33 12.36 -75.92
C GLU A 452 -1.36 13.13 -76.84
N MET A 453 -0.14 13.42 -76.38
CA MET A 453 0.93 13.97 -77.24
C MET A 453 1.45 12.97 -78.27
N THR A 454 1.42 11.68 -77.95
CA THR A 454 1.80 10.60 -78.87
C THR A 454 0.69 10.36 -79.91
N GLU A 455 -0.58 10.46 -79.50
CA GLU A 455 -1.79 10.42 -80.33
C GLU A 455 -1.75 11.51 -81.41
N LYS A 456 -1.39 12.75 -81.06
CA LYS A 456 -1.21 13.86 -82.02
C LYS A 456 -0.05 13.69 -82.99
N LYS A 457 0.94 12.85 -82.69
CA LYS A 457 2.13 12.64 -83.54
C LYS A 457 2.05 11.45 -84.48
N THR A 458 1.26 10.41 -84.16
CA THR A 458 1.33 9.12 -84.87
C THR A 458 0.01 8.59 -85.41
N GLY A 459 -1.12 9.24 -85.12
CA GLY A 459 -2.36 9.02 -85.86
C GLY A 459 -2.94 7.59 -85.80
N GLN A 460 -2.60 6.80 -84.78
CA GLN A 460 -3.30 5.56 -84.43
C GLN A 460 -2.85 5.07 -83.05
N VAL A 461 -3.79 4.62 -82.20
CA VAL A 461 -3.76 3.33 -81.46
C VAL A 461 -5.01 3.15 -80.57
N ASN A 462 -5.31 1.87 -80.34
CA ASN A 462 -6.44 1.21 -79.70
C ASN A 462 -6.71 1.59 -78.22
N ILE A 463 -7.99 1.88 -77.91
CA ILE A 463 -8.51 2.26 -76.58
C ILE A 463 -9.04 1.00 -75.89
N GLN A 464 -8.22 0.28 -75.12
CA GLN A 464 -8.75 -0.86 -74.34
C GLN A 464 -8.12 -1.14 -72.97
N ASP A 465 -7.14 -0.35 -72.50
CA ASP A 465 -6.52 -0.56 -71.17
C ASP A 465 -6.87 0.49 -70.10
N ILE A 466 -7.99 1.20 -70.24
CA ILE A 466 -8.49 2.07 -69.15
C ILE A 466 -9.92 1.65 -68.79
N GLN A 467 -10.03 0.67 -67.89
CA GLN A 467 -11.30 0.34 -67.25
C GLN A 467 -11.19 0.56 -65.73
N PRO A 468 -11.99 1.48 -65.14
CA PRO A 468 -11.90 1.81 -63.74
C PRO A 468 -12.52 0.68 -62.90
N ASP A 469 -11.82 0.24 -61.87
CA ASP A 469 -12.36 -0.70 -60.90
C ASP A 469 -13.41 0.00 -60.01
N LYS A 470 -14.65 0.05 -60.51
CA LYS A 470 -15.82 0.64 -59.83
C LYS A 470 -16.11 -0.02 -58.48
N GLN A 471 -15.59 -1.23 -58.21
CA GLN A 471 -15.82 -1.92 -56.93
C GLN A 471 -15.02 -1.28 -55.78
N LEU A 472 -13.81 -0.78 -56.04
CA LEU A 472 -12.98 -0.15 -55.01
C LEU A 472 -13.50 1.23 -54.60
N LEU A 473 -14.01 2.02 -55.57
CA LEU A 473 -14.63 3.32 -55.30
C LEU A 473 -15.89 3.18 -54.43
N HIS A 474 -16.65 2.10 -54.63
CA HIS A 474 -17.85 1.79 -53.85
C HIS A 474 -17.52 1.30 -52.42
N TYR A 475 -16.37 0.63 -52.24
CA TYR A 475 -15.86 0.22 -50.93
C TYR A 475 -15.36 1.41 -50.11
N ILE A 476 -14.68 2.36 -50.77
CA ILE A 476 -14.25 3.63 -50.18
C ILE A 476 -15.46 4.49 -49.80
N TYR A 477 -16.49 4.60 -50.64
CA TYR A 477 -17.69 5.39 -50.33
C TYR A 477 -18.47 4.87 -49.10
N ARG A 478 -18.40 3.56 -48.79
CA ARG A 478 -19.03 2.97 -47.59
C ARG A 478 -18.21 3.16 -46.32
N LEU A 479 -16.89 3.25 -46.41
CA LEU A 479 -16.00 3.52 -45.27
C LEU A 479 -15.97 5.02 -44.89
N PHE A 480 -16.41 5.92 -45.77
CA PHE A 480 -16.23 7.37 -45.66
C PHE A 480 -17.40 8.21 -45.12
N ILE A 481 -18.55 7.61 -44.79
CA ILE A 481 -19.70 8.38 -44.25
C ILE A 481 -19.42 9.12 -42.91
N PRO A 482 -18.45 8.74 -42.03
CA PRO A 482 -18.24 9.52 -40.81
C PRO A 482 -17.40 10.80 -40.95
N LEU A 483 -16.69 11.03 -42.06
CA LEU A 483 -15.54 11.97 -42.09
C LEU A 483 -15.63 13.10 -43.13
N THR A 484 -16.66 13.17 -43.97
CA THR A 484 -16.77 14.22 -45.02
C THR A 484 -17.50 15.50 -44.59
N GLU A 485 -17.98 15.61 -43.35
CA GLU A 485 -18.54 16.88 -42.84
C GLU A 485 -17.50 17.79 -42.17
N THR A 486 -16.23 17.36 -42.04
CA THR A 486 -15.20 18.11 -41.30
C THR A 486 -14.31 19.04 -42.14
N THR A 487 -14.57 19.24 -43.43
CA THR A 487 -13.80 20.19 -44.26
C THR A 487 -14.70 21.15 -45.04
N ALA A 488 -15.63 21.76 -44.34
CA ALA A 488 -16.28 23.00 -44.77
C ALA A 488 -16.43 23.94 -43.56
N LEU A 489 -15.30 24.46 -43.11
CA LEU A 489 -15.16 25.73 -42.40
C LEU A 489 -13.85 26.38 -42.83
#